data_AF-A0A4Z0EAB1-F1
#
_entry.id   AF-A0A4Z0EAB1-F1
#
_cell.length_a   1.000
_cell.length_b   1.000
_cell.length_c   1.000
_cell.angle_alpha   90.00
_cell.angle_beta   90.00
_cell.angle_gamma   90.00
#
_symmetry.space_group_name_H-M   'P 1'
#
loop_
_entity.id
_entity.type
_entity.pdbx_description
1 polymer ?
#
loop_
_entity_poly.entity_id
_entity_poly.type
_entity_poly.pdbx_seq_one_letter_code
_entity_poly.pdbx_strand_id
1 'polypeptide(L)'
;MSKRTKSLPQQRGFVLFDVVFEDGTRASNRRVPMEILGGLDGDEPARQLIAEQEAEIAQKAGRAPREIQQLTRSPIAKPVIAT
;
A
#
# COMPACT_ATOMS: atom_id res chain seq x y z
N MET A 1 -11.29 -38.94 -5.35
CA MET A 1 -12.21 -37.77 -5.35
C MET A 1 -11.41 -36.52 -4.98
N SER A 2 -10.80 -35.85 -5.96
CA SER A 2 -10.04 -34.62 -5.68
C SER A 2 -11.02 -33.46 -5.49
N LYS A 3 -11.05 -32.89 -4.29
CA LYS A 3 -11.87 -31.72 -3.98
C LYS A 3 -11.33 -30.56 -4.82
N ARG A 4 -12.14 -30.07 -5.76
CA ARG A 4 -11.85 -28.88 -6.56
C ARG A 4 -11.75 -27.69 -5.62
N THR A 5 -10.53 -27.25 -5.31
CA THR A 5 -10.30 -25.97 -4.65
C THR A 5 -10.76 -24.88 -5.61
N LYS A 6 -11.87 -24.23 -5.26
CA LYS A 6 -12.38 -23.06 -5.99
C LYS A 6 -11.36 -21.95 -5.76
N SER A 7 -10.54 -21.65 -6.76
CA SER A 7 -9.68 -20.47 -6.75
C SER A 7 -10.57 -19.26 -6.48
N LEU A 8 -10.26 -18.51 -5.42
CA LEU A 8 -10.95 -17.26 -5.15
C LEU A 8 -10.81 -16.35 -6.38
N PRO A 9 -11.83 -15.54 -6.70
CA PRO A 9 -11.71 -14.54 -7.76
C PRO A 9 -10.45 -13.71 -7.51
N GLN A 10 -9.64 -13.50 -8.55
CA GLN A 10 -8.46 -12.64 -8.51
C GLN A 10 -8.83 -11.37 -7.74
N GLN A 11 -8.19 -11.10 -6.60
CA GLN A 11 -8.46 -9.93 -5.77
C GLN A 11 -8.06 -8.69 -6.57
N ARG A 12 -8.99 -8.16 -7.38
CA ARG A 12 -8.82 -6.92 -8.14
C ARG A 12 -9.06 -5.75 -7.21
N GLY A 13 -8.08 -4.85 -7.11
CA GLY A 13 -8.20 -3.59 -6.36
C GLY A 13 -6.90 -3.21 -5.65
N PHE A 14 -6.98 -2.17 -4.82
CA PHE A 14 -5.83 -1.59 -4.12
C PHE A 14 -6.10 -1.53 -2.62
N VAL A 15 -5.05 -1.78 -1.84
CA VAL A 15 -4.99 -1.40 -0.42
C VAL A 15 -4.30 -0.05 -0.33
N LEU A 16 -4.81 0.81 0.55
CA LEU A 16 -4.23 2.11 0.82
C LEU A 16 -3.30 2.02 2.02
N PHE A 17 -2.19 2.74 1.96
CA PHE A 17 -1.21 2.84 3.04
C PHE A 17 -0.91 4.30 3.38
N ASP A 18 -0.68 4.51 4.68
CA ASP A 18 -0.08 5.72 5.22
C ASP A 18 1.40 5.45 5.52
N VAL A 19 2.24 6.44 5.19
CA VAL A 19 3.69 6.38 5.24
C VAL A 19 4.20 7.51 6.13
N VAL A 20 4.97 7.17 7.16
CA VAL A 20 5.72 8.14 7.97
C VAL A 20 7.19 8.05 7.57
N PHE A 21 7.80 9.20 7.28
CA PHE A 21 9.20 9.30 6.91
C PHE A 21 10.09 9.65 8.11
N GLU A 22 11.38 9.41 7.99
CA GLU A 22 12.39 9.73 9.03
C GLU A 22 12.45 11.24 9.37
N ASP A 23 12.07 12.11 8.43
CA ASP A 23 11.99 13.56 8.64
C ASP A 23 10.71 14.00 9.39
N GLY A 24 9.89 13.05 9.85
CA GLY A 24 8.61 13.29 10.53
C GLY A 24 7.46 13.68 9.60
N THR A 25 7.70 13.80 8.30
CA THR A 25 6.63 14.06 7.33
C THR A 25 5.81 12.80 7.07
N ARG A 26 4.61 12.99 6.50
CA ARG A 26 3.67 11.90 6.21
C ARG A 26 3.16 11.97 4.78
N ALA A 27 3.06 10.82 4.13
CA ALA A 27 2.23 10.63 2.93
C ALA A 27 1.06 9.71 3.26
N SER A 28 -0.10 9.96 2.67
CA SER A 28 -1.32 9.17 2.90
C SER A 28 -1.86 8.59 1.61
N ASN A 29 -2.67 7.55 1.72
CA ASN A 29 -3.39 6.93 0.61
C ASN A 29 -2.47 6.43 -0.53
N ARG A 30 -1.31 5.88 -0.19
CA ARG A 30 -0.43 5.21 -1.17
C ARG A 30 -1.08 3.89 -1.60
N ARG A 31 -1.25 3.72 -2.91
CA ARG A 31 -1.98 2.61 -3.50
C ARG A 31 -1.06 1.43 -3.74
N VAL A 32 -1.41 0.29 -3.19
CA VAL A 32 -0.70 -0.97 -3.40
C VAL A 32 -1.66 -2.01 -3.98
N PRO A 33 -1.34 -2.64 -5.11
CA PRO A 33 -2.19 -3.69 -5.68
C PRO A 33 -2.39 -4.84 -4.69
N MET A 34 -3.63 -5.29 -4.50
CA MET A 34 -3.92 -6.43 -3.60
C MET A 34 -3.22 -7.72 -4.02
N GLU A 35 -2.92 -7.86 -5.31
CA GLU A 35 -2.26 -9.03 -5.90
C GLU A 35 -0.82 -9.26 -5.40
N ILE A 36 -0.15 -8.22 -4.89
CA ILE A 36 1.18 -8.36 -4.28
C ILE A 36 1.11 -8.47 -2.75
N LEU A 37 -0.10 -8.50 -2.17
CA LEU A 37 -0.34 -8.51 -0.73
C LEU A 37 -0.99 -9.83 -0.30
N GLY A 38 -0.81 -10.21 0.98
CA GLY A 38 -1.50 -11.36 1.57
C GLY A 38 -0.92 -12.73 1.20
N GLY A 39 0.28 -12.76 0.60
CA GLY A 39 1.11 -13.96 0.50
C GLY A 39 1.79 -14.31 1.83
N LEU A 40 2.81 -15.17 1.79
CA LEU A 40 3.62 -15.52 2.99
C LEU A 40 4.26 -14.28 3.62
N ASP A 41 4.62 -13.31 2.78
CA ASP A 41 5.30 -12.07 3.17
C ASP A 41 4.31 -10.97 3.61
N GLY A 42 3.00 -11.26 3.62
CA GLY A 42 1.97 -10.33 4.09
C GLY A 42 1.95 -9.00 3.35
N ASP A 43 2.42 -7.94 4.03
CA ASP A 43 2.50 -6.56 3.53
C ASP A 43 3.93 -6.12 3.18
N GLU A 44 4.94 -6.97 3.36
CA GLU A 44 6.33 -6.61 3.08
C GLU A 44 6.56 -6.09 1.65
N PRO A 45 5.95 -6.67 0.59
CA PRO A 45 6.08 -6.15 -0.77
C PRO A 45 5.54 -4.71 -0.94
N ALA A 46 4.65 -4.26 -0.07
CA ALA A 46 4.13 -2.89 -0.09
C ALA A 46 5.25 -1.87 0.12
N ARG A 47 6.22 -2.18 0.99
CA ARG A 47 7.27 -1.23 1.36
C ARG A 47 8.15 -0.87 0.17
N GLN A 48 8.53 -1.86 -0.63
CA GLN A 48 9.38 -1.66 -1.80
C GLN A 48 8.65 -0.86 -2.88
N LEU A 49 7.41 -1.24 -3.21
CA LEU A 49 6.61 -0.54 -4.21
C LEU A 49 6.39 0.93 -3.82
N ILE A 50 6.08 1.20 -2.55
CA ILE A 50 5.86 2.56 -2.06
C ILE A 50 7.16 3.36 -2.05
N ALA A 51 8.29 2.75 -1.70
CA ALA A 51 9.59 3.42 -1.74
C ALA A 51 9.96 3.87 -3.16
N GLU A 52 9.72 3.02 -4.16
CA GLU A 52 9.92 3.35 -5.58
C GLU A 52 8.99 4.50 -6.01
N GLN A 53 7.72 4.44 -5.64
CA GLN A 53 6.76 5.51 -5.91
C GLN A 53 7.21 6.85 -5.28
N GLU A 54 7.69 6.85 -4.04
CA GLU A 54 8.19 8.05 -3.36
C GLU A 54 9.45 8.60 -4.01
N ALA A 55 10.37 7.74 -4.44
CA ALA A 55 11.58 8.15 -5.14
C ALA A 55 11.23 8.84 -6.47
N GLU A 56 10.29 8.30 -7.24
CA GLU A 56 9.79 8.95 -8.46
C GLU A 56 9.13 10.30 -8.17
N ILE A 57 8.30 10.38 -7.12
CA ILE A 57 7.63 11.63 -6.74
C ILE A 57 8.67 12.68 -6.33
N ALA A 58 9.66 12.30 -5.53
CA ALA A 58 10.75 13.17 -5.10
C ALA A 58 11.54 13.69 -6.30
N GLN A 59 11.90 12.79 -7.23
CA GLN A 59 12.59 13.14 -8.46
C GLN A 59 11.79 14.14 -9.30
N LYS A 60 10.50 13.87 -9.54
CA LYS A 60 9.60 14.78 -10.28
C LYS A 60 9.40 16.11 -9.58
N ALA A 61 9.49 16.15 -8.25
CA ALA A 61 9.38 17.36 -7.43
C ALA A 61 10.71 18.10 -7.22
N GLY A 62 11.84 17.60 -7.76
CA GLY A 62 13.16 18.18 -7.55
C GLY A 62 13.66 18.09 -6.10
N ARG A 63 13.23 17.07 -5.36
CA ARG A 63 13.60 16.82 -3.96
C ARG A 63 14.40 15.53 -3.83
N ALA A 64 15.19 15.42 -2.76
CA ALA A 64 15.87 14.17 -2.43
C ALA A 64 14.84 13.08 -2.03
N PRO A 65 15.12 11.79 -2.30
CA PRO A 65 14.33 10.68 -1.78
C PRO A 65 14.25 10.71 -0.25
N ARG A 66 13.10 10.30 0.30
CA ARG A 66 12.87 10.22 1.75
C ARG A 66 12.81 8.78 2.20
N GLU A 67 13.46 8.49 3.32
CA GLU A 67 13.46 7.16 3.94
C GLU A 67 12.15 6.90 4.69
N ILE A 68 11.58 5.71 4.46
CA ILE A 68 10.33 5.27 5.10
C ILE A 68 10.64 4.73 6.49
N GLN A 69 10.16 5.43 7.52
CA GLN A 69 10.25 5.01 8.91
C GLN A 69 9.14 4.00 9.28
N GLN A 70 7.90 4.31 8.92
CA GLN A 70 6.75 3.47 9.25
C GLN A 70 5.78 3.37 8.08
N LEU A 71 5.22 2.17 7.91
CA LEU A 71 4.19 1.88 6.92
C LEU A 71 2.99 1.20 7.58
N THR A 72 1.79 1.73 7.37
CA THR A 72 0.55 1.19 7.97
C THR A 72 -0.59 1.19 6.95
N ARG A 73 -1.41 0.12 6.92
CA ARG A 73 -2.64 0.11 6.11
C ARG A 73 -3.57 1.23 6.59
N SER A 74 -4.04 2.05 5.66
CA SER A 74 -4.99 3.12 5.97
C SER A 74 -6.33 2.54 6.44
N PRO A 75 -6.98 3.17 7.42
CA PRO A 75 -8.30 2.74 7.86
C PRO A 75 -9.31 2.87 6.72
N ILE A 76 -10.16 1.85 6.53
CA ILE A 76 -11.30 1.95 5.62
C ILE A 76 -12.29 2.91 6.27
N ALA A 77 -12.35 4.15 5.78
CA ALA A 77 -13.37 5.09 6.22
C ALA A 77 -14.75 4.48 5.89
N LYS A 78 -15.58 4.27 6.92
CA LYS A 78 -16.98 3.90 6.71
C LYS A 78 -17.63 5.05 5.92
N PRO A 79 -18.34 4.78 4.81
CA PRO A 79 -19.06 5.83 4.13
C PRO A 79 -20.05 6.43 5.13
N VAL A 80 -19.94 7.73 5.38
CA VAL A 80 -20.96 8.46 6.14
C VAL A 80 -22.17 8.51 5.22
N ILE A 81 -23.13 7.61 5.46
CA ILE A 81 -24.42 7.66 4.79
C ILE A 81 -25.11 8.91 5.35
N ALA A 82 -25.11 9.98 4.57
CA ALA A 82 -25.92 11.16 4.88
C ALA A 82 -27.39 10.71 4.94
N THR A 83 -27.96 10.77 6.14
CA THR A 83 -29.38 10.52 6.42
C THR A 83 -30.15 11.83 6.32
#